data_AF-A0A7V9F4L1-F1
#
_entry.id   AF-A0A7V9F4L1-F1
#
_cell.length_a   1.000
_cell.length_b   1.000
_cell.length_c   1.000
_cell.angle_alpha   90.00
_cell.angle_beta   90.00
_cell.angle_gamma   90.00
#
_symmetry.space_group_name_H-M   'P 1'
#
loop_
_entity.id
_entity.type
_entity.pdbx_description
1 polymer ?
#
loop_
_entity_poly.entity_id
_entity_poly.type
_entity_poly.pdbx_seq_one_letter_code
_entity_poly.pdbx_strand_id
1 'polypeptide(L)'
;VVSLAVLSAAVKVASFRPALVARLHTDRYDAGTVTALFDLNEAAYGLSWALDGLFVLLLGIAALVAGTMPQWLAGWAVVSGVALEVGIAVPAAFNTLQLIFIVWLVVASGWALRDGTRRTAADPVRAAAGEALPAR
;
A
#
# COMPACT_ATOMS: atom_id res chain seq x y z
N VAL A 1 -8.48 -5.59 5.69
CA VAL A 1 -7.13 -5.18 5.22
C VAL A 1 -6.98 -5.46 3.72
N VAL A 2 -7.02 -6.71 3.24
CA VAL A 2 -6.91 -7.03 1.79
C VAL A 2 -7.93 -6.26 0.91
N SER A 3 -9.19 -6.18 1.33
CA SER A 3 -10.22 -5.45 0.56
C SER A 3 -9.94 -3.95 0.41
N LEU A 4 -9.28 -3.31 1.39
CA LEU A 4 -8.87 -1.90 1.31
C LEU A 4 -7.73 -1.70 0.32
N ALA A 5 -6.76 -2.62 0.29
CA ALA A 5 -5.68 -2.58 -0.69
C ALA A 5 -6.20 -2.78 -2.12
N VAL A 6 -7.12 -3.73 -2.33
CA VAL A 6 -7.76 -3.94 -3.63
C VAL A 6 -8.57 -2.71 -4.05
N LEU A 7 -9.32 -2.12 -3.13
CA LEU A 7 -10.08 -0.90 -3.39
C LEU A 7 -9.16 0.28 -3.76
N SER A 8 -8.08 0.51 -3.00
CA SER A 8 -7.10 1.56 -3.31
C SER A 8 -6.46 1.33 -4.70
N ALA A 9 -6.02 0.11 -4.98
CA ALA A 9 -5.45 -0.24 -6.28
C ALA A 9 -6.46 -0.01 -7.42
N ALA A 10 -7.72 -0.39 -7.23
CA ALA A 10 -8.78 -0.16 -8.19
C ALA A 10 -9.05 1.34 -8.41
N VAL A 11 -9.05 2.15 -7.34
CA VAL A 11 -9.21 3.61 -7.42
C VAL A 11 -8.03 4.24 -8.19
N LYS A 12 -6.78 3.84 -7.92
CA LYS A 12 -5.61 4.31 -8.69
C LYS A 12 -5.72 3.96 -10.17
N VAL A 13 -6.05 2.71 -10.48
CA VAL A 13 -6.20 2.26 -11.88
C VAL A 13 -7.35 2.99 -12.57
N ALA A 14 -8.46 3.22 -11.87
CA ALA A 14 -9.60 3.95 -12.40
C ALA A 14 -9.29 5.45 -12.62
N SER A 15 -8.50 6.08 -11.74
CA SER A 15 -8.17 7.51 -11.82
C SER A 15 -7.25 7.86 -13.00
N PHE A 16 -6.46 6.92 -13.51
CA PHE A 16 -5.66 7.15 -14.72
C PHE A 16 -6.49 7.34 -15.99
N ARG A 17 -7.72 6.81 -16.07
CA ARG A 17 -8.54 6.88 -17.29
C ARG A 17 -9.02 8.30 -17.63
N PRO A 18 -9.57 9.10 -16.69
CA PRO A 18 -9.94 10.50 -16.92
C PRO A 18 -8.79 11.36 -17.47
N ALA A 19 -7.61 11.29 -16.84
CA ALA A 19 -6.44 12.07 -17.23
C ALA A 19 -5.91 11.67 -18.62
N LEU A 20 -5.94 10.38 -18.95
CA LEU A 20 -5.50 9.89 -20.26
C LEU A 20 -6.49 10.26 -21.37
N VAL A 21 -7.81 10.19 -21.10
CA VAL A 21 -8.86 10.56 -22.05
C VAL A 21 -8.86 12.06 -22.32
N ALA A 22 -8.74 12.89 -21.28
CA ALA A 22 -8.64 14.34 -21.41
C ALA A 22 -7.42 14.76 -22.24
N ARG A 23 -6.28 14.06 -22.09
CA ARG A 23 -5.04 14.36 -22.82
C ARG A 23 -5.05 13.87 -24.27
N LEU A 24 -5.72 12.76 -24.57
CA LEU A 24 -5.76 12.17 -25.91
C LEU A 24 -6.91 12.72 -26.79
N HIS A 25 -7.90 13.39 -26.20
CA HIS A 25 -9.11 13.84 -26.90
C HIS A 25 -9.47 15.30 -26.55
N THR A 26 -8.48 16.17 -26.42
CA THR A 26 -8.68 17.61 -26.12
C THR A 26 -9.63 18.30 -27.10
N ASP A 27 -9.68 17.85 -28.35
CA ASP A 27 -10.46 18.49 -29.42
C ASP A 27 -11.95 18.07 -29.39
N ARG A 28 -12.32 17.07 -28.59
CA ARG A 28 -13.70 16.55 -28.49
C ARG A 28 -14.46 17.03 -27.25
N TYR A 29 -13.77 17.55 -26.25
CA TYR A 29 -14.36 17.95 -24.98
C TYR A 29 -14.20 19.45 -24.77
N ASP A 30 -15.25 20.09 -24.29
CA ASP A 30 -15.19 21.48 -23.88
C ASP A 30 -14.33 21.65 -22.61
N ALA A 31 -13.86 22.87 -22.37
CA ALA A 31 -12.98 23.18 -21.23
C ALA A 31 -13.60 22.81 -19.88
N GLY A 32 -14.93 22.88 -19.75
CA GLY A 32 -15.65 22.48 -18.54
C GLY A 32 -15.53 20.98 -18.27
N THR A 33 -15.73 20.14 -19.29
CA THR A 33 -15.57 18.69 -19.17
C THR A 33 -14.14 18.29 -18.83
N VAL A 34 -13.14 18.91 -19.45
CA VAL A 34 -11.73 18.65 -19.16
C VAL A 34 -11.39 18.99 -17.70
N THR A 35 -11.90 20.12 -17.20
CA THR A 35 -11.68 20.57 -15.81
C THR A 35 -12.30 19.57 -14.82
N ALA A 36 -13.54 19.16 -15.05
CA ALA A 36 -14.21 18.16 -14.21
C ALA A 36 -13.46 16.81 -14.18
N LEU A 37 -12.86 16.37 -15.29
CA LEU A 37 -12.06 15.15 -15.33
C LEU A 37 -10.76 15.27 -14.52
N PHE A 38 -10.14 16.45 -14.49
CA PHE A 38 -8.97 16.72 -13.64
C PHE A 38 -9.35 16.75 -12.17
N ASP A 39 -10.44 17.45 -11.80
CA ASP A 39 -10.93 17.52 -10.42
C ASP A 39 -11.28 16.12 -9.88
N LEU A 40 -11.89 15.27 -10.72
CA LEU A 40 -12.25 13.91 -10.36
C LEU A 40 -11.02 13.01 -10.17
N ASN A 41 -9.98 13.21 -10.98
CA ASN A 41 -8.69 12.53 -10.80
C ASN A 41 -7.98 13.00 -9.53
N GLU A 42 -8.00 14.30 -9.21
CA GLU A 42 -7.42 14.85 -7.98
C GLU A 42 -8.13 14.30 -6.74
N ALA A 43 -9.47 14.26 -6.75
CA ALA A 43 -10.25 13.66 -5.68
C ALA A 43 -9.95 12.16 -5.51
N ALA A 44 -9.84 11.42 -6.62
CA ALA A 44 -9.49 10.00 -6.60
C ALA A 44 -8.06 9.77 -6.07
N TYR A 45 -7.12 10.65 -6.40
CA TYR A 45 -5.76 10.64 -5.86
C TYR A 45 -5.77 10.80 -4.34
N GLY A 46 -6.48 11.81 -3.82
CA GLY A 46 -6.62 12.03 -2.38
C GLY A 46 -7.27 10.84 -1.65
N LEU A 47 -8.38 10.32 -2.20
CA LEU A 47 -9.07 9.16 -1.65
C LEU A 47 -8.18 7.92 -1.59
N SER A 48 -7.38 7.68 -2.63
CA SER A 48 -6.47 6.55 -2.67
C SER A 48 -5.40 6.63 -1.59
N TRP A 49 -4.83 7.82 -1.35
CA TRP A 49 -3.87 8.00 -0.27
C TRP A 49 -4.47 7.78 1.12
N ALA A 50 -5.74 8.17 1.33
CA ALA A 50 -6.46 7.88 2.57
C ALA A 50 -6.64 6.37 2.77
N LEU A 51 -7.02 5.65 1.70
CA LEU A 51 -7.16 4.20 1.77
C LEU A 51 -5.83 3.49 2.05
N ASP A 52 -4.73 3.98 1.47
CA ASP A 52 -3.39 3.47 1.75
C ASP A 52 -2.98 3.74 3.20
N GLY A 53 -3.21 4.95 3.72
CA GLY A 53 -2.96 5.32 5.12
C GLY A 53 -3.69 4.40 6.10
N LEU A 54 -5.00 4.27 5.93
CA LEU A 54 -5.85 3.40 6.73
C LEU A 54 -5.43 1.93 6.63
N PHE A 55 -5.11 1.44 5.43
CA PHE A 55 -4.63 0.07 5.24
C PHE A 55 -3.37 -0.20 6.06
N VAL A 56 -2.38 0.68 5.97
CA VAL A 56 -1.08 0.54 6.63
C VAL A 56 -1.23 0.65 8.15
N LEU A 57 -2.08 1.57 8.61
CA LEU A 57 -2.43 1.72 10.02
C LEU A 57 -3.01 0.42 10.59
N LEU A 58 -4.03 -0.12 9.94
CA LEU A 58 -4.69 -1.36 10.36
C LEU A 58 -3.74 -2.56 10.28
N LEU A 59 -2.89 -2.63 9.25
CA LEU A 59 -1.86 -3.66 9.12
C LEU A 59 -0.86 -3.60 10.28
N GLY A 60 -0.39 -2.40 10.64
CA GLY A 60 0.53 -2.19 11.76
C GLY A 60 -0.07 -2.64 13.08
N ILE A 61 -1.31 -2.21 13.37
CA ILE A 61 -2.04 -2.61 14.59
C ILE A 61 -2.22 -4.13 14.62
N ALA A 62 -2.72 -4.72 13.54
CA ALA A 62 -2.96 -6.16 13.48
C ALA A 62 -1.66 -6.97 13.70
N ALA A 63 -0.54 -6.50 13.14
CA ALA A 63 0.72 -7.19 13.27
C ALA A 63 1.39 -6.99 14.64
N LEU A 64 1.15 -5.86 15.33
CA LEU A 64 1.54 -5.69 16.73
C LEU A 64 0.80 -6.68 17.63
N VAL A 65 -0.49 -6.89 17.39
CA VAL A 65 -1.32 -7.84 18.15
C VAL A 65 -0.96 -9.29 17.83
N ALA A 66 -0.78 -9.63 16.56
CA ALA A 66 -0.57 -11.01 16.11
C ALA A 66 0.91 -11.45 16.08
N GLY A 67 1.86 -10.52 16.23
CA GLY A 67 3.30 -10.81 16.18
C GLY A 67 3.80 -11.29 14.82
N THR A 68 3.12 -10.93 13.73
CA THR A 68 3.42 -11.46 12.37
C THR A 68 4.62 -10.80 11.69
N MET A 69 5.09 -9.67 12.22
CA MET A 69 6.31 -8.98 11.80
C MET A 69 7.09 -8.44 13.01
N PRO A 70 8.37 -8.05 12.86
CA PRO A 70 9.14 -7.43 13.94
C PRO A 70 8.41 -6.21 14.51
N GLN A 71 8.39 -6.09 15.85
CA GLN A 71 7.64 -5.02 16.53
C GLN A 71 8.02 -3.62 16.08
N TRP A 72 9.31 -3.39 15.76
CA TRP A 72 9.76 -2.10 15.23
C TRP A 72 9.12 -1.80 13.88
N LEU A 73 9.03 -2.78 12.98
CA LEU A 73 8.45 -2.62 11.64
C LEU A 73 6.94 -2.39 11.72
N ALA A 74 6.28 -3.10 12.64
CA ALA A 74 4.86 -2.93 12.90
C ALA A 74 4.53 -1.56 13.53
N GLY A 75 5.36 -1.10 14.46
CA GLY A 75 5.25 0.25 15.03
C GLY A 75 5.40 1.33 13.96
N TRP A 76 6.41 1.21 13.08
CA TRP A 76 6.58 2.15 11.96
C TRP A 76 5.44 2.09 10.93
N ALA A 77 4.74 0.96 10.80
CA ALA A 77 3.54 0.88 9.98
C ALA A 77 2.43 1.77 10.57
N VAL A 78 2.18 1.65 11.88
CA VAL A 78 1.19 2.52 12.57
C VAL A 78 1.54 3.99 12.39
N VAL A 79 2.80 4.38 12.63
CA VAL A 79 3.28 5.76 12.46
C VAL A 79 3.08 6.25 11.02
N SER A 80 3.40 5.42 10.03
CA SER A 80 3.26 5.77 8.61
C SER A 80 1.80 5.94 8.21
N GLY A 81 0.91 5.07 8.68
CA GLY A 81 -0.53 5.19 8.44
C GLY A 81 -1.09 6.48 9.04
N VAL A 82 -0.76 6.79 10.30
CA VAL A 82 -1.16 8.06 10.94
C VAL A 82 -0.59 9.27 10.19
N ALA A 83 0.67 9.23 9.78
CA ALA A 83 1.31 10.31 9.04
C ALA A 83 0.58 10.63 7.73
N LEU A 84 0.10 9.61 7.01
CA LEU A 84 -0.71 9.80 5.80
C LEU A 84 -2.07 10.44 6.11
N GLU A 85 -2.80 9.96 7.11
CA GLU A 85 -4.09 10.56 7.50
C GLU A 85 -3.93 12.03 7.94
N VAL A 86 -2.89 12.33 8.71
CA VAL A 86 -2.56 13.70 9.13
C VAL A 86 -2.17 14.55 7.92
N GLY A 87 -1.38 14.01 6.98
CA GLY A 87 -1.01 14.72 5.76
C GLY A 87 -2.21 15.06 4.88
N ILE A 88 -3.23 14.19 4.84
CA ILE A 88 -4.46 14.44 4.10
C ILE A 88 -5.29 15.53 4.77
N ALA A 89 -5.34 15.53 6.11
CA ALA A 89 -5.99 16.59 6.88
C ALA A 89 -5.25 17.94 6.81
N VAL A 90 -3.93 17.92 6.60
CA VAL A 90 -3.05 19.10 6.55
C VAL A 90 -2.24 19.09 5.25
N PRO A 91 -2.80 19.61 4.12
CA PRO A 91 -2.18 19.49 2.80
C PRO A 91 -0.75 20.04 2.72
N ALA A 92 -0.44 21.09 3.47
CA ALA A 92 0.90 21.69 3.53
C ALA A 92 1.98 20.73 4.08
N ALA A 93 1.59 19.73 4.87
CA ALA A 93 2.49 18.74 5.46
C ALA A 93 2.53 17.42 4.66
N PHE A 94 1.63 17.23 3.70
CA PHE A 94 1.46 15.95 2.99
C PHE A 94 2.75 15.43 2.37
N ASN A 95 3.46 16.26 1.59
CA ASN A 95 4.69 15.86 0.90
C ASN A 95 5.77 15.36 1.87
N THR A 96 5.91 16.00 3.03
CA THR A 96 6.89 15.61 4.04
C THR A 96 6.47 14.32 4.76
N LEU A 97 5.20 14.20 5.13
CA LEU A 97 4.68 13.04 5.86
C LEU A 97 4.60 11.78 4.97
N GLN A 98 4.32 11.96 3.68
CA GLN A 98 4.32 10.89 2.68
C GLN A 98 5.68 10.18 2.60
N LEU A 99 6.79 10.90 2.81
CA LEU A 99 8.14 10.29 2.78
C LEU A 99 8.30 9.22 3.85
N ILE A 100 7.69 9.40 5.03
CA ILE A 100 7.74 8.41 6.12
C ILE A 100 7.13 7.10 5.64
N PHE A 101 5.96 7.18 4.99
CA PHE A 101 5.30 6.02 4.41
C PHE A 101 6.13 5.37 3.29
N ILE A 102 6.71 6.16 2.38
CA ILE A 102 7.53 5.61 1.28
C ILE A 102 8.75 4.86 1.83
N VAL A 103 9.46 5.44 2.80
CA VAL A 103 10.61 4.79 3.43
C VAL A 103 10.17 3.50 4.13
N TRP A 104 9.08 3.53 4.89
CA TRP A 104 8.55 2.34 5.53
C TRP A 104 8.17 1.25 4.51
N LEU A 105 7.51 1.62 3.41
CA LEU A 105 7.07 0.69 2.37
C LEU A 105 8.26 -0.02 1.73
N VAL A 106 9.35 0.70 1.44
CA VAL A 106 10.59 0.12 0.89
C VAL A 106 11.20 -0.86 1.90
N VAL A 107 11.31 -0.47 3.16
CA VAL A 107 11.87 -1.32 4.23
C VAL A 107 11.01 -2.57 4.44
N ALA A 108 9.68 -2.42 4.49
CA ALA A 108 8.74 -3.52 4.66
C ALA A 108 8.78 -4.49 3.47
N SER A 109 8.90 -3.97 2.25
CA SER A 109 9.06 -4.79 1.03
C SER A 109 10.36 -5.59 1.06
N GLY A 110 11.47 -4.97 1.44
CA GLY A 110 12.76 -5.65 1.59
C GLY A 110 12.72 -6.74 2.66
N TRP A 111 12.05 -6.48 3.78
CA TRP A 111 11.83 -7.48 4.82
C TRP A 111 10.97 -8.65 4.31
N ALA A 112 9.85 -8.38 3.65
CA ALA A 112 8.96 -9.40 3.12
C ALA A 112 9.64 -10.29 2.08
N LEU A 113 10.45 -9.72 1.19
CA LEU A 113 11.25 -10.48 0.22
C LEU A 113 12.28 -11.39 0.91
N ARG A 114 12.97 -10.87 1.93
CA ARG A 114 13.95 -11.64 2.71
C ARG A 114 13.29 -12.76 3.53
N ASP A 115 12.13 -12.51 4.13
CA ASP A 115 11.45 -13.52 4.95
C ASP A 115 10.75 -14.58 4.09
N GLY A 116 10.15 -14.18 2.96
CA GLY A 116 9.57 -15.09 1.98
C GLY A 116 10.61 -16.07 1.42
N THR A 117 11.79 -15.57 1.02
CA THR A 117 12.89 -16.43 0.55
C THR A 117 13.38 -17.43 1.60
N ARG A 118 13.38 -17.05 2.89
CA ARG A 118 13.74 -17.96 4.01
C ARG A 118 12.71 -19.04 4.25
N ARG A 119 11.41 -18.72 4.16
CA ARG A 119 10.33 -19.70 4.33
C ARG A 119 10.32 -20.72 3.19
N THR A 120 10.47 -20.27 1.94
CA THR A 120 10.50 -21.17 0.78
C THR A 120 11.73 -22.08 0.75
N ALA A 121 12.88 -21.63 1.26
CA ALA A 121 14.08 -22.48 1.34
C ALA A 121 14.01 -23.54 2.47
N ALA A 122 13.22 -23.31 3.52
CA ALA A 122 13.06 -24.23 4.64
C ALA A 122 12.07 -25.39 4.35
N ASP A 123 11.10 -25.18 3.46
CA ASP A 123 10.12 -26.20 3.06
C ASP A 123 10.72 -27.44 2.36
N PRO A 124 11.66 -27.34 1.39
CA PRO A 124 12.23 -28.54 0.76
C PRO A 124 13.09 -29.37 1.71
N VAL A 125 13.78 -28.73 2.68
CA VAL A 125 14.60 -29.44 3.68
C VAL A 125 13.74 -30.16 4.71
N ARG A 126 12.59 -29.59 5.11
CA ARG A 126 11.60 -30.28 5.96
C ARG A 126 10.89 -31.43 5.26
N ALA A 127 10.58 -31.28 3.97
CA ALA A 127 10.03 -32.37 3.16
C ALA A 127 11.02 -33.55 3.07
N ALA A 128 12.31 -33.26 2.83
CA ALA A 128 13.35 -34.28 2.79
C ALA A 128 13.68 -34.89 4.18
N ALA A 129 13.57 -34.12 5.26
CA ALA A 129 13.79 -34.61 6.62
C ALA A 129 12.59 -35.39 7.19
N GLY A 130 11.37 -35.13 6.71
CA GLY A 130 10.15 -35.84 7.11
C GLY A 130 10.01 -37.24 6.53
N GLU A 131 10.71 -37.54 5.42
CA GLU A 131 10.75 -38.88 4.81
C GLU A 131 11.77 -39.83 5.49
N ALA A 132 12.62 -39.32 6.39
CA ALA A 132 13.74 -40.07 6.97
C ALA A 132 13.47 -40.64 8.39
N LEU A 133 12.22 -40.94 8.75
CA LEU A 133 11.90 -41.70 9.96
C LEU A 133 11.61 -43.17 9.58
N PRO A 134 12.58 -44.09 9.74
CA PRO A 134 12.30 -45.51 9.61
C PRO A 134 11.39 -45.95 10.75
N ALA A 135 10.24 -46.54 10.38
CA ALA A 135 9.36 -47.21 11.31
C ALA A 135 10.16 -48.25 12.13
N ARG A 136 10.13 -48.10 13.45
CA ARG A 136 10.45 -49.15 14.41
C ARG A 136 9.46 -49.09 15.55
#